data_AF-A0A8T6M2G3-F1
#
_entry.id   AF-A0A8T6M2G3-F1
#
_cell.length_a   1.000
_cell.length_b   1.000
_cell.length_c   1.000
_cell.angle_alpha   90.00
_cell.angle_beta   90.00
_cell.angle_gamma   90.00
#
_symmetry.space_group_name_H-M   'P 1'
#
loop_
_entity.id
_entity.type
_entity.pdbx_description
1 polymer ?
#
loop_
_entity_poly.entity_id
_entity_poly.type
_entity_poly.pdbx_seq_one_letter_code
_entity_poly.pdbx_strand_id
1 'polypeptide(L)'
;MLQRDQKNKEEIQKLKDEINHLKGEKGKPEFKPNLPRKENDICKEKKAKEWKKRSKKQYVKVDTIEILKVDKGALPPDAIHKGYRCVVVQNVNFTTNNVKFKMERYYSPSEKKVYEAKLPK
;
A
#
# COMPACT_ATOMS: atom_id res chain seq x y z
N MET A 1 17.15 26.22 -41.69
CA MET A 1 16.93 26.65 -40.29
C MET A 1 16.15 25.62 -39.50
N LEU A 2 14.98 25.18 -39.97
CA LEU A 2 14.10 24.19 -39.31
C LEU A 2 14.76 22.93 -38.74
N GLN A 3 15.76 22.35 -39.41
CA GLN A 3 16.47 21.15 -38.92
C GLN A 3 17.31 21.42 -37.66
N ARG A 4 17.93 22.61 -37.55
CA ARG A 4 18.70 22.98 -36.36
C ARG A 4 17.78 23.19 -35.16
N ASP A 5 16.61 23.79 -35.40
CA ASP A 5 15.61 24.03 -34.35
C ASP A 5 15.02 22.73 -33.81
N GLN A 6 14.79 21.72 -34.67
CA GLN A 6 14.37 20.38 -34.26
C GLN A 6 15.44 19.67 -33.42
N LYS A 7 16.70 19.68 -33.89
CA LYS A 7 17.82 19.07 -33.17
C LYS A 7 18.03 19.70 -31.79
N ASN A 8 17.97 21.03 -31.71
CA ASN A 8 18.10 21.75 -30.44
C ASN A 8 16.98 21.39 -29.46
N LYS A 9 15.74 21.22 -29.93
CA LYS A 9 14.60 20.80 -29.09
C LYS A 9 14.78 19.39 -28.55
N GLU A 10 15.31 18.47 -29.35
CA GLU A 10 15.61 17.10 -28.91
C GLU A 10 16.72 17.06 -27.86
N GLU A 11 17.80 17.83 -28.06
CA GLU A 11 18.90 17.92 -27.08
C GLU A 11 18.43 18.50 -25.74
N ILE A 12 17.62 19.56 -25.78
CA ILE A 12 17.02 20.15 -24.57
C ILE A 12 16.12 19.14 -23.85
N GLN A 13 15.36 18.32 -24.58
CA GLN A 13 14.48 17.31 -23.98
C GLN A 13 15.29 16.22 -23.28
N LYS A 14 16.34 15.69 -23.94
CA LYS A 14 17.24 14.68 -23.35
C LYS A 14 17.91 15.17 -22.07
N LEU A 15 18.42 16.40 -22.07
CA LEU A 15 19.06 16.99 -20.89
C LEU A 15 18.08 17.16 -19.72
N LYS A 16 16.82 17.51 -19.99
CA LYS A 16 15.78 17.62 -18.95
C LYS A 16 15.42 16.26 -18.37
N ASP A 17 15.29 15.23 -19.21
CA ASP A 17 14.97 13.88 -18.74
C ASP A 17 16.11 13.30 -17.88
N GLU A 18 17.37 13.59 -18.23
CA GLU A 18 18.55 13.21 -17.42
C GLU A 18 18.57 13.92 -16.06
N ILE A 19 18.28 15.22 -16.03
CA ILE A 19 18.17 15.99 -14.77
C ILE A 19 17.07 15.41 -13.87
N ASN A 20 15.92 15.05 -14.44
CA ASN A 20 14.82 14.47 -13.68
C ASN A 20 15.18 13.09 -13.14
N HIS A 21 15.86 12.26 -13.94
CA HIS A 21 16.37 10.96 -13.50
C HIS A 21 17.34 11.09 -12.32
N LEU A 22 18.31 12.02 -12.41
CA LEU A 22 19.27 12.29 -11.33
C LEU A 22 18.60 12.84 -10.06
N LYS A 23 17.50 13.59 -10.20
CA LYS A 23 16.68 14.08 -9.08
C LYS A 23 15.73 13.04 -8.50
N GLY A 24 15.66 11.83 -9.07
CA GLY A 24 14.74 10.78 -8.64
C GLY A 24 13.29 11.01 -9.06
N GLU A 25 13.04 11.97 -9.95
CA GLU A 25 11.73 12.23 -10.54
C GLU A 25 11.54 11.42 -11.83
N LYS A 26 10.29 11.12 -12.20
CA LYS A 26 10.00 10.40 -13.45
C LYS A 26 10.12 11.36 -14.64
N GLY A 27 10.89 10.97 -15.65
CA GLY A 27 10.99 11.67 -16.93
C GLY A 27 9.64 11.74 -17.68
N LYS A 28 9.62 12.48 -18.80
CA LYS A 28 8.38 12.66 -19.58
C LYS A 28 7.89 11.30 -20.13
N PRO A 29 6.61 10.93 -19.92
CA PRO A 29 6.07 9.69 -20.46
C PRO A 29 5.96 9.74 -21.99
N GLU A 30 6.32 8.63 -22.64
CA GLU A 30 6.13 8.45 -24.08
C GLU A 30 4.67 8.10 -24.40
N PHE A 31 3.99 8.99 -25.11
CA PHE A 31 2.64 8.74 -25.62
C PHE A 31 2.74 8.07 -26.99
N LYS A 32 2.10 6.92 -27.15
CA LYS A 32 1.93 6.31 -28.47
C LYS A 32 1.03 7.21 -29.33
N PRO A 33 1.32 7.37 -30.64
CA PRO A 33 0.45 8.14 -31.53
C PRO A 33 -0.95 7.52 -31.56
N ASN A 34 -1.98 8.37 -31.70
CA ASN A 34 -3.36 7.92 -31.82
C ASN A 34 -3.54 7.25 -33.19
N LEU A 35 -3.39 5.92 -33.24
CA LEU A 35 -3.65 5.14 -34.44
C LEU A 35 -5.18 5.08 -34.68
N PRO A 36 -5.68 5.30 -35.91
CA PRO A 36 -7.07 5.05 -36.22
C PRO A 36 -7.37 3.57 -35.92
N ARG A 37 -8.47 3.32 -35.21
CA ARG A 37 -8.89 1.99 -34.82
C ARG A 37 -9.10 1.15 -36.09
N LYS A 38 -8.27 0.13 -36.32
CA LYS A 38 -8.52 -0.84 -37.38
C LYS A 38 -9.84 -1.56 -37.07
N GLU A 39 -10.82 -1.39 -37.94
CA GLU A 39 -12.12 -2.04 -37.86
C GLU A 39 -11.96 -3.47 -38.37
N ASN A 40 -11.43 -4.36 -37.53
CA ASN A 40 -11.49 -5.79 -37.77
C ASN A 40 -11.57 -6.52 -36.43
N ASP A 41 -12.38 -7.58 -36.46
CA ASP A 41 -12.71 -8.53 -35.39
C ASP A 41 -13.81 -8.10 -34.40
N ILE A 42 -15.04 -8.39 -34.85
CA ILE A 42 -16.21 -8.88 -34.10
C ILE A 42 -16.01 -8.78 -32.58
N CYS A 43 -16.29 -7.62 -32.03
CA CYS A 43 -16.47 -7.50 -30.59
C CYS A 43 -17.79 -8.23 -30.28
N LYS A 44 -17.73 -9.50 -29.87
CA LYS A 44 -18.82 -10.09 -29.10
C LYS A 44 -19.10 -9.08 -27.99
N GLU A 45 -20.21 -8.36 -28.09
CA GLU A 45 -20.70 -7.47 -27.05
C GLU A 45 -20.90 -8.32 -25.80
N LYS A 46 -19.83 -8.45 -25.03
CA LYS A 46 -19.92 -8.92 -23.66
C LYS A 46 -20.66 -7.79 -22.96
N LYS A 47 -21.98 -7.94 -22.84
CA LYS A 47 -22.82 -7.05 -22.02
C LYS A 47 -22.04 -6.77 -20.75
N ALA A 48 -21.75 -5.50 -20.51
CA ALA A 48 -21.04 -5.08 -19.32
C ALA A 48 -21.83 -5.64 -18.13
N LYS A 49 -21.21 -6.55 -17.37
CA LYS A 49 -21.85 -7.11 -16.18
C LYS A 49 -22.26 -5.93 -15.31
N GLU A 50 -23.54 -5.85 -14.94
CA GLU A 50 -24.01 -4.82 -14.02
C GLU A 50 -23.11 -4.81 -12.79
N TRP A 51 -22.51 -3.65 -12.56
CA TRP A 51 -21.63 -3.46 -11.42
C TRP A 51 -22.47 -3.48 -10.14
N LYS A 52 -22.56 -4.66 -9.51
CA LYS A 52 -23.11 -4.76 -8.17
C LYS A 52 -22.08 -4.25 -7.18
N LYS A 53 -22.31 -3.03 -6.69
CA LYS A 53 -21.54 -2.40 -5.62
C LYS A 53 -21.65 -3.28 -4.36
N ARG A 54 -20.69 -4.20 -4.17
CA ARG A 54 -20.61 -4.98 -2.94
C ARG A 54 -20.27 -4.03 -1.80
N SER A 55 -20.99 -4.16 -0.69
CA SER A 55 -20.60 -3.53 0.58
C SER A 55 -19.15 -3.89 0.86
N LYS A 56 -18.29 -2.87 1.00
CA LYS A 56 -16.88 -3.05 1.42
C LYS A 56 -16.75 -3.43 2.90
N LYS A 57 -17.86 -3.40 3.66
CA LYS A 57 -17.89 -3.96 5.00
C LYS A 57 -18.04 -5.47 4.86
N GLN A 58 -16.91 -6.16 4.68
CA GLN A 58 -16.82 -7.58 5.06
C GLN A 58 -17.34 -7.70 6.49
N TYR A 59 -18.00 -8.81 6.82
CA TYR A 59 -18.45 -9.13 8.16
C TYR A 59 -17.26 -9.05 9.13
N VAL A 60 -17.08 -7.90 9.79
CA VAL A 60 -16.06 -7.73 10.82
C VAL A 60 -16.56 -8.49 12.03
N LYS A 61 -15.89 -9.60 12.36
CA LYS A 61 -16.19 -10.35 13.56
C LYS A 61 -15.95 -9.43 14.77
N VAL A 62 -16.97 -9.30 15.62
CA VAL A 62 -16.88 -8.51 16.85
C VAL A 62 -16.51 -9.48 17.96
N ASP A 63 -15.30 -9.37 18.48
CA ASP A 63 -14.80 -10.27 19.54
C ASP A 63 -15.21 -9.80 20.94
N THR A 64 -15.51 -8.51 21.13
CA THR A 64 -15.91 -7.97 22.45
C THR A 64 -16.98 -6.88 22.27
N ILE A 65 -18.00 -6.92 23.14
CA ILE A 65 -19.09 -5.94 23.17
C ILE A 65 -19.04 -5.24 24.53
N GLU A 66 -18.76 -3.94 24.50
CA GLU A 66 -18.77 -3.09 25.70
C GLU A 66 -19.99 -2.17 25.68
N ILE A 67 -20.74 -2.14 26.79
CA ILE A 67 -21.90 -1.25 26.95
C ILE A 67 -21.44 0.01 27.67
N LEU A 68 -21.37 1.11 26.92
CA LEU A 68 -21.12 2.43 27.49
C LEU A 68 -22.40 2.99 28.10
N LYS A 69 -22.37 3.27 29.41
CA LYS A 69 -23.47 3.92 30.13
C LYS A 69 -23.25 5.43 30.16
N VAL A 70 -24.32 6.17 29.95
CA VAL A 70 -24.31 7.64 30.10
C VAL A 70 -24.37 7.98 31.59
N ASP A 71 -23.62 9.01 31.99
CA ASP A 71 -23.70 9.53 33.35
C ASP A 71 -25.09 10.14 33.62
N LYS A 72 -25.71 9.72 34.73
CA LYS A 72 -27.07 10.13 35.09
C LYS A 72 -27.15 11.55 35.63
N GLY A 73 -26.04 12.10 36.13
CA GLY A 73 -25.99 13.49 36.60
C GLY A 73 -26.00 14.50 35.46
N ALA A 74 -25.47 14.13 34.30
CA ALA A 74 -25.49 14.96 33.09
C ALA A 74 -26.77 14.84 32.26
N LEU A 75 -27.67 13.91 32.62
CA LEU A 75 -28.92 13.68 31.91
C LEU A 75 -29.99 14.65 32.44
N PRO A 76 -30.77 15.29 31.56
CA PRO A 76 -31.90 16.08 32.01
C PRO A 76 -32.96 15.16 32.65
N PRO A 77 -33.79 15.67 33.58
CA PRO A 77 -34.71 14.86 34.37
C PRO A 77 -35.81 14.16 33.57
N ASP A 78 -36.10 14.64 32.37
CA ASP A 78 -37.04 14.05 31.40
C ASP A 78 -36.41 12.98 30.50
N ALA A 79 -35.10 12.72 30.63
CA ALA A 79 -34.41 11.77 29.78
C ALA A 79 -34.90 10.33 30.01
N ILE A 80 -35.43 9.73 28.94
CA ILE A 80 -35.87 8.33 28.92
C ILE A 80 -34.86 7.48 28.14
N HIS A 81 -34.50 6.33 28.69
CA HIS A 81 -33.64 5.36 28.01
C HIS A 81 -34.34 4.75 26.78
N LYS A 82 -33.86 5.08 25.58
CA LYS A 82 -34.41 4.59 24.29
C LYS A 82 -33.67 3.39 23.69
N GLY A 83 -32.64 2.86 24.35
CA GLY A 83 -31.85 1.73 23.89
C GLY A 83 -30.43 2.11 23.47
N TYR A 84 -29.76 1.21 22.73
CA TYR A 84 -28.34 1.31 22.41
C TYR A 84 -28.12 1.50 20.91
N ARG A 85 -27.11 2.33 20.57
CA ARG A 85 -26.60 2.48 19.21
C ARG A 85 -25.29 1.71 19.09
N CYS A 86 -25.23 0.74 18.17
CA CYS A 86 -24.01 -0.03 17.93
C CYS A 86 -23.06 0.71 16.99
N VAL A 87 -21.81 0.89 17.41
CA VAL A 87 -20.70 1.39 16.58
C VAL A 87 -19.56 0.38 16.68
N VAL A 88 -19.10 -0.14 15.54
CA VAL A 88 -17.99 -1.08 15.49
C VAL A 88 -16.70 -0.29 15.21
N VAL A 89 -15.76 -0.33 16.15
CA VAL A 89 -14.41 0.22 16.01
C VAL A 89 -13.44 -0.95 15.94
N GLN A 90 -12.57 -0.97 14.93
CA GLN A 90 -11.58 -2.02 14.77
C GLN A 90 -10.22 -1.53 15.28
N ASN A 91 -9.70 -2.17 16.32
CA ASN A 91 -8.36 -1.96 16.82
C ASN A 91 -7.41 -3.04 16.28
N VAL A 92 -6.13 -2.70 16.13
CA VAL A 92 -5.09 -3.65 15.71
C VAL A 92 -4.01 -3.67 16.78
N ASN A 93 -3.75 -4.85 17.34
CA ASN A 93 -2.67 -5.06 18.31
C ASN A 93 -1.41 -5.51 17.56
N PHE A 94 -0.40 -4.65 17.50
CA PHE A 94 0.92 -5.00 16.98
C PHE A 94 1.80 -5.51 18.12
N THR A 95 2.22 -6.77 18.04
CA THR A 95 3.16 -7.37 18.99
C THR A 95 4.51 -7.58 18.30
N THR A 96 5.60 -7.30 19.01
CA THR A 96 6.94 -7.52 18.48
C THR A 96 7.36 -8.96 18.75
N ASN A 97 7.78 -9.68 17.71
CA ASN A 97 8.36 -11.02 17.86
C ASN A 97 9.89 -10.94 17.63
N ASN A 98 10.63 -10.77 18.73
CA ASN A 98 12.08 -10.68 18.70
C ASN A 98 12.69 -12.01 19.12
N VAL A 99 13.50 -12.60 18.24
CA VAL A 99 14.29 -13.79 18.55
C VAL A 99 15.75 -13.38 18.72
N LYS A 100 16.31 -13.56 19.92
CA LYS A 100 17.74 -13.31 20.18
C LYS A 100 18.53 -14.60 20.10
N PHE A 101 19.37 -14.73 19.08
CA PHE A 101 20.29 -15.85 18.95
C PHE A 101 21.58 -15.58 19.72
N LYS A 102 21.93 -16.47 20.66
CA LYS A 102 23.26 -16.52 21.27
C LYS A 102 24.03 -17.63 20.56
N MET A 103 25.03 -17.23 19.78
CA MET A 103 25.83 -18.17 19.00
C MET A 103 27.02 -18.59 19.86
N GLU A 104 27.14 -19.90 20.08
CA GLU A 104 28.34 -20.44 20.70
C GLU A 104 29.53 -20.31 19.76
N ARG A 105 30.68 -20.05 20.38
CA ARG A 105 31.93 -19.78 19.68
C ARG A 105 33.09 -20.45 20.38
N TYR A 106 33.89 -21.17 19.59
CA TYR A 106 35.08 -21.85 20.06
C TYR A 106 36.29 -21.37 19.27
N TYR A 107 37.37 -21.04 19.98
CA TYR A 107 38.65 -20.69 19.36
C TYR A 107 39.59 -21.89 19.43
N SER A 108 40.23 -22.22 18.31
CA SER A 108 41.30 -23.20 18.22
C SER A 108 42.64 -22.47 18.11
N PRO A 109 43.45 -22.42 19.19
CA PRO A 109 44.75 -21.75 19.17
C PRO A 109 45.74 -22.40 18.19
N SER A 110 45.67 -23.72 18.04
CA SER A 110 46.56 -24.50 17.17
C SER A 110 46.36 -24.18 15.70
N GLU A 111 45.10 -23.98 15.27
CA GLU A 111 44.77 -23.64 13.89
C GLU A 111 44.61 -22.13 13.68
N LYS A 112 44.66 -21.34 14.76
CA LYS A 112 44.37 -19.89 14.80
C LYS A 112 43.03 -19.55 14.14
N LYS A 113 42.01 -20.38 14.38
CA LYS A 113 40.67 -20.24 13.78
C LYS A 113 39.57 -20.22 14.83
N VAL A 114 38.48 -19.56 14.48
CA VAL A 114 37.29 -19.42 15.31
C VAL A 114 36.13 -20.13 14.63
N TYR A 115 35.47 -21.02 15.36
CA TYR A 115 34.30 -21.76 14.94
C TYR A 115 33.07 -21.17 15.62
N GLU A 116 32.10 -20.72 14.83
CA GLU A 116 30.84 -20.16 15.31
C GLU A 116 29.67 -21.02 14.83
N ALA A 117 28.65 -21.15 15.69
CA ALA A 117 27.37 -21.76 15.28
C ALA A 117 26.79 -21.02 14.06
N LYS A 118 26.02 -21.70 13.21
CA LYS A 118 25.39 -21.05 12.04
C LYS A 118 23.98 -20.60 12.41
N LEU A 119 23.58 -19.44 11.88
CA LEU A 119 22.21 -18.98 11.99
C LEU A 119 21.27 -19.87 11.14
N PRO A 120 20.06 -20.15 11.63
CA PRO A 120 19.03 -20.78 10.81
C PRO A 120 18.68 -19.85 9.62
N LYS A 121 18.44 -20.45 8.45
CA LYS A 121 18.00 -19.77 7.22
C LYS A 121 16.50 -19.57 7.19
#